data_AF-A0A0W0YTT4-F1
#
_entry.id   AF-A0A0W0YTT4-F1
#
_cell.length_a   1.000
_cell.length_b   1.000
_cell.length_c   1.000
_cell.angle_alpha   90.00
_cell.angle_beta   90.00
_cell.angle_gamma   90.00
#
_symmetry.space_group_name_H-M   'P 1'
#
loop_
_entity.id
_entity.type
_entity.pdbx_description
1 polymer ?
#
loop_
_entity_poly.entity_id
_entity_poly.type
_entity_poly.pdbx_seq_one_letter_code
_entity_poly.pdbx_strand_id
1 'polypeptide(L)'
;MLKTLFTLLGWLGTLVILFGTTQKPSHVYYIAGAVELLATAVYYRLFFYIALELILIAGHLAIILRIGPYTQLFLPILLCTQLLTFYFVFGKIKIFLVLGILGIAFLSIGLAYNNQWIFLSGSTFIATYSYYAGHKGQHPAYIWAGLNTALALIALYRIFMF
;
A
#
# COMPACT_ATOMS: atom_id res chain seq x y z
N MET A 1 -20.71 -16.51 -3.97
CA MET A 1 -19.83 -16.61 -5.15
C MET A 1 -19.00 -15.34 -5.36
N LEU A 2 -19.61 -14.18 -5.60
CA LEU A 2 -18.86 -12.95 -5.94
C LEU A 2 -17.92 -12.45 -4.83
N LYS A 3 -18.36 -12.47 -3.56
CA LYS A 3 -17.49 -12.13 -2.40
C LYS A 3 -16.23 -13.00 -2.35
N THR A 4 -16.39 -14.31 -2.46
CA THR A 4 -15.28 -15.28 -2.44
C THR A 4 -14.30 -15.02 -3.59
N LEU A 5 -14.81 -14.72 -4.79
CA LEU A 5 -13.99 -14.37 -5.95
C LEU A 5 -13.12 -13.14 -5.68
N PHE A 6 -13.70 -12.03 -5.20
CA PHE A 6 -12.94 -10.80 -4.93
C PHE A 6 -11.98 -10.94 -3.74
N THR A 7 -12.30 -11.77 -2.75
CA THR A 7 -11.35 -12.10 -1.67
C THR A 7 -10.17 -12.92 -2.19
N LEU A 8 -10.43 -13.93 -3.04
CA LEU A 8 -9.38 -14.72 -3.69
C LEU A 8 -8.51 -13.82 -4.59
N LEU A 9 -9.13 -12.91 -5.35
CA LEU A 9 -8.42 -11.93 -6.16
C LEU A 9 -7.48 -11.05 -5.33
N GLY A 10 -7.91 -10.60 -4.15
CA GLY A 10 -7.05 -9.80 -3.27
C GLY A 10 -5.86 -10.61 -2.71
N TRP A 11 -6.06 -11.89 -2.42
CA TRP A 11 -4.96 -12.78 -2.03
C TRP A 11 -4.02 -13.10 -3.19
N LEU A 12 -4.54 -13.28 -4.42
CA LEU A 12 -3.71 -13.41 -5.62
C LEU A 12 -2.87 -12.14 -5.82
N GLY A 13 -3.47 -10.95 -5.72
CA GLY A 13 -2.74 -9.69 -5.84
C GLY A 13 -1.64 -9.54 -4.79
N THR A 14 -1.92 -9.99 -3.56
CA THR A 14 -0.92 -10.08 -2.48
C THR A 14 0.26 -10.98 -2.88
N LEU A 15 -0.03 -12.18 -3.40
CA LEU A 15 1.02 -13.11 -3.84
C LEU A 15 1.82 -12.57 -5.03
N VAL A 16 1.18 -11.88 -5.98
CA VAL A 16 1.84 -11.23 -7.12
C VAL A 16 2.81 -10.15 -6.63
N ILE A 17 2.41 -9.31 -5.68
CA ILE A 17 3.29 -8.29 -5.08
C ILE A 17 4.47 -8.94 -4.37
N LEU A 18 4.21 -9.96 -3.53
CA LEU A 18 5.27 -10.66 -2.81
C LEU A 18 6.26 -11.35 -3.76
N PHE A 19 5.76 -11.99 -4.81
CA PHE A 19 6.61 -12.57 -5.85
C PHE A 19 7.45 -11.49 -6.55
N GLY A 20 6.85 -10.33 -6.83
CA GLY A 20 7.51 -9.16 -7.40
C GLY A 20 8.71 -8.65 -6.59
N THR A 21 8.76 -8.88 -5.28
CA THR A 21 9.91 -8.50 -4.44
C THR A 21 11.21 -9.23 -4.80
N THR A 22 11.10 -10.37 -5.49
CA THR A 22 12.25 -11.22 -5.90
C THR A 22 12.66 -10.99 -7.37
N GLN A 23 11.84 -10.31 -8.16
CA GLN A 23 12.04 -10.13 -9.60
C GLN A 23 12.77 -8.82 -9.93
N LYS A 24 13.50 -8.82 -11.05
CA LYS A 24 14.09 -7.62 -11.65
C LYS A 24 13.70 -7.56 -13.14
N PRO A 25 12.93 -6.55 -13.60
CA PRO A 25 12.37 -5.41 -12.85
C PRO A 25 11.13 -5.79 -12.04
N SER A 26 11.01 -5.27 -10.82
CA SER A 26 9.90 -5.57 -9.90
C SER A 26 8.61 -4.79 -10.21
N HIS A 27 8.70 -3.65 -10.90
CA HIS A 27 7.59 -2.68 -11.01
C HIS A 27 6.32 -3.23 -11.66
N VAL A 28 6.46 -4.11 -12.66
CA VAL A 28 5.31 -4.69 -13.38
C VAL A 28 4.46 -5.56 -12.44
N TYR A 29 5.10 -6.33 -11.56
CA TYR A 29 4.43 -7.17 -10.58
C TYR A 29 3.73 -6.33 -9.51
N TYR A 30 4.35 -5.24 -9.06
CA TYR A 30 3.70 -4.31 -8.13
C TYR A 30 2.44 -3.69 -8.74
N ILE A 31 2.48 -3.26 -10.01
CA ILE A 31 1.30 -2.70 -10.69
C ILE A 31 0.22 -3.76 -10.87
N ALA A 32 0.58 -4.95 -11.36
CA ALA A 32 -0.39 -6.03 -11.59
C ALA A 32 -1.11 -6.43 -10.31
N GLY A 33 -0.36 -6.68 -9.23
CA GLY A 33 -0.96 -7.04 -7.94
C GLY A 33 -1.73 -5.89 -7.29
N ALA A 34 -1.30 -4.64 -7.47
CA ALA A 34 -2.04 -3.47 -7.01
C ALA A 34 -3.37 -3.28 -7.75
N VAL A 35 -3.45 -3.61 -9.05
CA VAL A 35 -4.71 -3.58 -9.81
C VAL A 35 -5.68 -4.65 -9.30
N GLU A 36 -5.19 -5.85 -8.98
CA GLU A 36 -6.01 -6.92 -8.38
C GLU A 36 -6.54 -6.51 -7.00
N LEU A 37 -5.67 -5.95 -6.14
CA LEU A 37 -6.06 -5.42 -4.84
C LEU A 37 -7.02 -4.23 -4.94
N LEU A 38 -6.83 -3.35 -5.93
CA LEU A 38 -7.71 -2.21 -6.19
C LEU A 38 -9.12 -2.69 -6.54
N ALA A 39 -9.25 -3.70 -7.40
CA ALA A 39 -10.54 -4.30 -7.72
C ALA A 39 -11.23 -4.85 -6.47
N THR A 40 -10.49 -5.53 -5.59
CA THR A 40 -10.99 -5.99 -4.29
C THR A 40 -11.39 -4.83 -3.38
N ALA A 41 -10.60 -3.77 -3.29
CA ALA A 41 -10.90 -2.59 -2.48
C ALA A 41 -12.15 -1.85 -2.95
N VAL A 42 -12.33 -1.70 -4.27
CA VAL A 42 -13.52 -1.09 -4.87
C VAL A 42 -14.76 -1.93 -4.59
N TYR A 43 -14.69 -3.26 -4.76
CA TYR A 43 -15.80 -4.17 -4.48
C TYR A 43 -16.29 -4.06 -3.02
N TYR A 44 -15.35 -4.03 -2.07
CA TYR A 44 -15.65 -3.88 -0.64
C TYR A 44 -15.83 -2.42 -0.18
N ARG A 45 -15.75 -1.44 -1.09
CA ARG A 45 -15.90 0.00 -0.83
C ARG A 45 -14.93 0.53 0.24
N LEU A 46 -13.70 0.06 0.23
CA LEU A 46 -12.68 0.41 1.21
C LEU A 46 -11.84 1.61 0.73
N PHE A 47 -12.34 2.82 0.92
CA PHE A 47 -11.76 4.06 0.40
C PHE A 47 -10.26 4.26 0.70
N PHE A 48 -9.82 3.92 1.91
CA PHE A 48 -8.41 4.02 2.27
C PHE A 48 -7.53 3.14 1.37
N TYR A 49 -7.94 1.89 1.14
CA TYR A 49 -7.17 0.96 0.32
C TYR A 49 -7.26 1.29 -1.17
N ILE A 50 -8.39 1.84 -1.63
CA ILE A 50 -8.49 2.39 -2.99
C ILE A 50 -7.42 3.46 -3.18
N ALA A 51 -7.28 4.39 -2.23
CA ALA A 51 -6.26 5.42 -2.30
C ALA A 51 -4.82 4.85 -2.23
N LEU A 52 -4.57 3.90 -1.32
CA LEU A 52 -3.28 3.20 -1.22
C LEU A 52 -2.87 2.60 -2.57
N GLU A 53 -3.74 1.82 -3.21
CA GLU A 53 -3.41 1.14 -4.46
C GLU A 53 -3.24 2.13 -5.63
N LEU A 54 -4.06 3.19 -5.70
CA LEU A 54 -3.89 4.23 -6.72
C LEU A 54 -2.55 4.97 -6.57
N ILE A 55 -2.14 5.28 -5.34
CA ILE A 55 -0.85 5.91 -5.04
C ILE A 55 0.31 4.96 -5.43
N LEU A 56 0.18 3.67 -5.09
CA LEU A 56 1.18 2.65 -5.41
C LEU A 56 1.35 2.47 -6.93
N ILE A 57 0.24 2.37 -7.67
CA ILE A 57 0.24 2.25 -9.13
C ILE A 57 0.87 3.49 -9.75
N ALA A 58 0.45 4.69 -9.32
CA ALA A 58 0.99 5.94 -9.85
C ALA A 58 2.50 6.08 -9.60
N GLY A 59 2.98 5.69 -8.43
CA GLY A 59 4.41 5.68 -8.10
C GLY A 59 5.21 4.76 -9.03
N HIS A 60 4.74 3.52 -9.26
CA HIS A 60 5.41 2.57 -10.14
C HIS A 60 5.32 2.96 -11.62
N LEU A 61 4.20 3.54 -12.05
CA LEU A 61 4.02 4.01 -13.41
C LEU A 61 4.94 5.20 -13.70
N ALA A 62 5.15 6.10 -12.74
CA ALA A 62 6.12 7.20 -12.85
C ALA A 62 7.55 6.69 -13.09
N ILE A 63 7.94 5.58 -12.45
CA ILE A 63 9.24 4.93 -12.70
C ILE A 63 9.32 4.38 -14.13
N ILE A 64 8.28 3.67 -14.59
CA ILE A 64 8.23 3.09 -15.95
C ILE A 64 8.29 4.19 -17.02
N LEU A 65 7.59 5.29 -16.80
CA LEU A 65 7.56 6.45 -17.70
C LEU A 65 8.83 7.32 -17.61
N ARG A 66 9.83 6.92 -16.82
CA ARG A 66 11.08 7.66 -16.58
C ARG A 66 10.85 9.09 -16.10
N ILE A 67 9.78 9.28 -15.33
CA ILE A 67 9.49 10.57 -14.69
C ILE A 67 10.44 10.71 -13.49
N GLY A 68 11.12 11.87 -13.43
CA GLY A 68 12.23 12.11 -12.52
C GLY A 68 11.94 11.90 -11.03
N PRO A 69 12.98 11.81 -10.20
CA PRO A 69 12.90 11.42 -8.79
C PRO A 69 12.05 12.37 -7.94
N TYR A 70 12.01 13.66 -8.29
CA TYR A 70 11.17 14.64 -7.60
C TYR A 70 9.69 14.27 -7.68
N THR A 71 9.20 13.82 -8.83
CA THR A 71 7.79 13.41 -8.96
C THR A 71 7.49 12.18 -8.12
N GLN A 72 8.44 11.24 -8.01
CA GLN A 72 8.29 10.04 -7.20
C GLN A 72 8.19 10.34 -5.69
N LEU A 73 8.74 11.48 -5.25
CA LEU A 73 8.59 12.00 -3.88
C LEU A 73 7.30 12.80 -3.71
N PHE A 74 7.09 13.81 -4.56
CA PHE A 74 6.01 14.78 -4.38
C PHE A 74 4.63 14.17 -4.64
N LEU A 75 4.53 13.19 -5.54
CA LEU A 75 3.24 12.59 -5.90
C LEU A 75 2.61 11.82 -4.73
N PRO A 76 3.31 10.91 -4.03
CA PRO A 76 2.80 10.31 -2.79
C PRO A 76 2.43 11.34 -1.72
N ILE A 77 3.26 12.38 -1.51
CA ILE A 77 3.00 13.42 -0.50
C ILE A 77 1.71 14.16 -0.83
N LEU A 78 1.53 14.60 -2.09
CA LEU A 78 0.37 15.35 -2.52
C LEU A 78 -0.91 14.50 -2.42
N LEU A 79 -0.87 13.25 -2.87
CA LEU A 79 -2.02 12.34 -2.80
C LEU A 79 -2.37 11.97 -1.35
N CYS A 80 -1.38 11.76 -0.48
CA CYS A 80 -1.60 11.54 0.95
C CYS A 80 -2.19 12.78 1.63
N THR A 81 -1.73 13.99 1.26
CA THR A 81 -2.29 15.25 1.76
C THR A 81 -3.74 15.42 1.32
N GLN A 82 -4.06 15.10 0.06
CA GLN A 82 -5.45 15.10 -0.43
C GLN A 82 -6.32 14.10 0.34
N LEU A 83 -5.82 12.89 0.60
CA LEU A 83 -6.53 11.87 1.38
C LEU A 83 -6.77 12.33 2.82
N LEU A 84 -5.77 12.98 3.44
CA LEU A 84 -5.91 13.54 4.78
C LEU A 84 -6.97 14.65 4.82
N THR A 85 -6.93 15.59 3.87
CA THR A 85 -7.92 16.66 3.73
C THR A 85 -9.33 16.09 3.52
N PHE A 86 -9.47 15.04 2.68
CA PHE A 86 -10.74 14.33 2.50
C PHE A 86 -11.27 13.83 3.85
N TYR A 87 -10.48 13.09 4.61
CA TYR A 87 -10.93 12.57 5.91
C TYR A 87 -11.17 13.66 6.96
N PHE A 88 -10.44 14.79 6.89
CA PHE A 88 -10.67 15.97 7.72
C PHE A 88 -12.05 16.56 7.48
N VAL A 89 -12.38 16.86 6.21
CA VAL A 89 -13.66 17.48 5.82
C VAL A 89 -14.85 16.60 6.19
N PHE A 90 -14.71 15.27 6.09
CA PHE A 90 -15.76 14.33 6.47
C PHE A 90 -15.82 14.03 7.99
N GLY A 91 -14.98 14.65 8.82
CA GLY A 91 -14.98 14.46 10.28
C GLY A 91 -14.61 13.03 10.73
N LYS A 92 -13.88 12.28 9.90
CA LYS A 92 -13.56 10.85 10.12
C LYS A 92 -12.12 10.62 10.57
N ILE A 93 -11.41 11.67 10.98
CA ILE A 93 -10.02 11.54 11.43
C ILE A 93 -9.96 10.71 12.70
N LYS A 94 -9.12 9.67 12.64
CA LYS A 94 -8.73 8.84 13.78
C LYS A 94 -7.23 8.69 13.76
N ILE A 95 -6.60 8.55 14.92
CA ILE A 95 -5.13 8.46 15.03
C ILE A 95 -4.55 7.31 14.18
N PHE A 96 -5.24 6.15 14.17
CA PHE A 96 -4.85 5.01 13.34
C PHE A 96 -4.96 5.29 11.83
N LEU A 97 -5.92 6.11 11.40
CA LEU A 97 -6.06 6.49 10.00
C LEU A 97 -4.90 7.40 9.57
N VAL A 98 -4.52 8.36 10.44
CA VAL A 98 -3.36 9.22 10.19
C VAL A 98 -2.08 8.38 10.10
N LEU A 99 -1.91 7.40 10.99
CA LEU A 99 -0.82 6.42 10.89
C LEU A 99 -0.84 5.68 9.56
N GLY A 100 -2.01 5.21 9.11
CA GLY A 100 -2.16 4.57 7.80
C GLY A 100 -1.74 5.49 6.65
N ILE A 101 -2.15 6.76 6.66
CA ILE A 101 -1.81 7.75 5.61
C ILE A 101 -0.31 8.05 5.59
N LEU A 102 0.31 8.24 6.77
CA LEU A 102 1.76 8.35 6.89
C LEU A 102 2.46 7.09 6.40
N GLY A 103 1.87 5.93 6.67
CA GLY A 103 2.32 4.64 6.18
C GLY A 103 2.38 4.58 4.66
N ILE A 104 1.35 5.07 3.95
CA ILE A 104 1.33 5.16 2.48
C ILE A 104 2.49 6.04 2.00
N ALA A 105 2.64 7.23 2.57
CA ALA A 105 3.71 8.15 2.19
C ALA A 105 5.09 7.51 2.39
N PHE A 106 5.35 6.91 3.55
CA PHE A 106 6.62 6.25 3.84
C PHE A 106 6.86 5.03 2.95
N LEU A 107 5.84 4.22 2.68
CA LEU A 107 5.97 3.07 1.79
C LEU A 107 6.40 3.52 0.39
N SER A 108 5.75 4.53 -0.18
CA SER A 108 6.08 5.05 -1.50
C SER A 108 7.46 5.72 -1.55
N ILE A 109 7.83 6.50 -0.53
CA ILE A 109 9.15 7.14 -0.44
C ILE A 109 10.25 6.08 -0.27
N GLY A 110 10.03 5.08 0.58
CA GLY A 110 10.96 3.97 0.80
C GLY A 110 11.23 3.20 -0.49
N LEU A 111 10.21 3.00 -1.33
CA LEU A 111 10.36 2.42 -2.67
C LEU A 111 11.15 3.31 -3.62
N ALA A 112 10.80 4.60 -3.71
CA ALA A 112 11.42 5.54 -4.65
C ALA A 112 12.92 5.74 -4.38
N TYR A 113 13.31 5.84 -3.11
CA TYR A 113 14.70 6.09 -2.69
C TYR A 113 15.45 4.81 -2.29
N ASN A 114 14.83 3.64 -2.46
CA ASN A 114 15.37 2.34 -2.03
C ASN A 114 15.83 2.33 -0.56
N ASN A 115 15.16 3.08 0.31
CA ASN A 115 15.49 3.18 1.74
C ASN A 115 14.66 2.18 2.55
N GLN A 116 15.32 1.09 2.98
CA GLN A 116 14.66 -0.02 3.67
C GLN A 116 14.06 0.37 5.03
N TRP A 117 14.67 1.31 5.75
CA TRP A 117 14.13 1.79 7.04
C TRP A 117 12.81 2.54 6.85
N ILE A 118 12.76 3.43 5.85
CA ILE A 118 11.54 4.17 5.52
C ILE A 118 10.48 3.19 5.00
N PHE A 119 10.85 2.26 4.13
CA PHE A 119 9.94 1.24 3.61
C PHE A 119 9.35 0.36 4.74
N LEU A 120 10.19 -0.12 5.65
CA LEU A 120 9.78 -0.88 6.83
C LEU A 120 8.74 -0.09 7.65
N SER A 121 9.04 1.16 7.99
CA SER A 121 8.13 2.00 8.77
C SER A 121 6.77 2.20 8.07
N GLY A 122 6.79 2.41 6.75
CA GLY A 122 5.59 2.54 5.93
C GLY A 122 4.72 1.28 5.96
N SER A 123 5.33 0.12 5.68
CA SER A 123 4.64 -1.18 5.75
C SER A 123 4.07 -1.46 7.15
N THR A 124 4.82 -1.20 8.22
CA THR A 124 4.34 -1.42 9.59
C THR A 124 3.14 -0.53 9.93
N PHE A 125 3.14 0.73 9.52
CA PHE A 125 2.02 1.63 9.78
C PHE A 125 0.76 1.24 9.00
N ILE A 126 0.89 0.84 7.73
CA ILE A 126 -0.24 0.33 6.95
C ILE A 126 -0.77 -0.96 7.59
N ALA A 127 0.10 -1.90 7.96
CA ALA A 127 -0.30 -3.14 8.61
C ALA A 127 -1.07 -2.88 9.92
N THR A 128 -0.57 -1.96 10.76
CA THR A 128 -1.21 -1.57 12.02
C THR A 128 -2.61 -0.99 11.79
N TYR A 129 -2.74 -0.06 10.83
CA TYR A 129 -4.06 0.47 10.46
C TYR A 129 -4.98 -0.63 9.93
N SER A 130 -4.47 -1.55 9.12
CA SER A 130 -5.26 -2.64 8.55
C SER A 130 -5.76 -3.64 9.57
N TYR A 131 -4.95 -4.01 10.56
CA TYR A 131 -5.41 -4.81 11.69
C TYR A 131 -6.50 -4.08 12.50
N TYR A 132 -6.32 -2.78 12.76
CA TYR A 132 -7.32 -1.97 13.44
C TYR A 132 -8.64 -1.89 12.66
N ALA A 133 -8.59 -1.64 11.35
CA ALA A 133 -9.76 -1.59 10.47
C ALA A 133 -10.49 -2.94 10.40
N GLY A 134 -9.73 -4.04 10.28
CA GLY A 134 -10.26 -5.40 10.32
C GLY A 134 -10.99 -5.72 11.63
N HIS A 135 -10.40 -5.32 12.77
CA HIS A 135 -11.02 -5.49 14.08
C HIS A 135 -12.28 -4.63 14.28
N LYS A 136 -12.35 -3.45 13.64
CA LYS A 136 -13.55 -2.58 13.62
C LYS A 136 -14.64 -3.04 12.63
N GLY A 137 -14.52 -4.24 12.06
CA GLY A 137 -15.55 -4.87 11.22
C GLY A 137 -15.31 -4.80 9.72
N GLN A 138 -14.23 -4.15 9.26
CA GLN A 138 -13.84 -4.16 7.85
C GLN A 138 -12.97 -5.39 7.54
N HIS A 139 -13.52 -6.60 7.70
CA HIS A 139 -12.76 -7.85 7.60
C HIS A 139 -11.85 -8.01 6.36
N PRO A 140 -12.22 -7.57 5.14
CA PRO A 140 -11.31 -7.67 3.99
C PRO A 140 -10.01 -6.88 4.15
N ALA A 141 -9.93 -5.93 5.09
CA ALA A 141 -8.71 -5.22 5.47
C ALA A 141 -7.55 -6.15 5.87
N TYR A 142 -7.84 -7.37 6.34
CA TYR A 142 -6.80 -8.33 6.72
C TYR A 142 -5.91 -8.77 5.55
N ILE A 143 -6.37 -8.63 4.31
CA ILE A 143 -5.55 -8.87 3.12
C ILE A 143 -4.35 -7.91 3.12
N TRP A 144 -4.63 -6.60 3.27
CA TRP A 144 -3.59 -5.58 3.37
C TRP A 144 -2.75 -5.71 4.64
N ALA A 145 -3.35 -6.15 5.75
CA ALA A 145 -2.60 -6.40 6.99
C ALA A 145 -1.55 -7.51 6.78
N GLY A 146 -1.94 -8.63 6.17
CA GLY A 146 -1.05 -9.74 5.86
C GLY A 146 0.05 -9.34 4.87
N LEU A 147 -0.32 -8.69 3.76
CA LEU A 147 0.63 -8.21 2.77
C LEU A 147 1.68 -7.28 3.39
N ASN A 148 1.24 -6.24 4.11
CA ASN A 148 2.16 -5.25 4.66
C ASN A 148 2.99 -5.80 5.82
N THR A 149 2.49 -6.79 6.56
CA THR A 149 3.30 -7.51 7.55
C THR A 149 4.41 -8.30 6.87
N ALA A 150 4.10 -9.03 5.79
CA ALA A 150 5.09 -9.75 5.02
C ALA A 150 6.14 -8.81 4.40
N LEU A 151 5.72 -7.68 3.82
CA LEU A 151 6.63 -6.66 3.29
C LEU A 151 7.53 -6.05 4.38
N ALA A 152 6.99 -5.76 5.56
CA ALA A 152 7.76 -5.28 6.70
C ALA A 152 8.81 -6.33 7.12
N LEU A 153 8.45 -7.61 7.21
CA LEU A 153 9.40 -8.68 7.55
C LEU A 153 10.50 -8.84 6.49
N ILE A 154 10.16 -8.73 5.20
CA ILE A 154 11.15 -8.76 4.11
C ILE A 154 12.12 -7.58 4.24
N ALA A 155 11.61 -6.38 4.54
CA ALA A 155 12.43 -5.19 4.73
C ALA A 155 13.35 -5.31 5.96
N LEU A 156 12.80 -5.82 7.07
CA LEU A 156 13.56 -6.12 8.28
C LEU A 156 14.69 -7.11 8.02
N TYR A 157 14.39 -8.20 7.31
CA TYR A 157 15.40 -9.18 6.89
C TYR A 157 16.50 -8.54 6.04
N ARG A 158 16.14 -7.68 5.09
CA ARG A 158 17.10 -6.95 4.26
C ARG A 158 17.98 -6.02 5.08
N ILE A 159 17.45 -5.32 6.08
CA ILE A 159 18.23 -4.41 6.95
C ILE A 159 19.29 -5.15 7.77
N PHE A 160 18.99 -6.37 8.23
CA PHE A 160 19.91 -7.12 9.10
C PHE A 160 20.93 -7.98 8.33
N MET A 161 20.58 -8.43 7.13
CA MET A 161 21.40 -9.37 6.35
C MET A 161 22.13 -8.74 5.16
N PHE A 162 21.80 -7.50 4.79
CA PHE A 162 22.40 -6.74 3.69
C PHE A 162 22.63 -5.28 4.07
#